data_AF-A0A937QTZ9-F1
#
_entry.id   AF-A0A937QTZ9-F1
#
_cell.length_a   1.000
_cell.length_b   1.000
_cell.length_c   1.000
_cell.angle_alpha   90.00
_cell.angle_beta   90.00
_cell.angle_gamma   90.00
#
_symmetry.space_group_name_H-M   'P 1'
#
loop_
_entity.id
_entity.type
_entity.pdbx_description
1 polymer ?
#
loop_
_entity_poly.entity_id
_entity_poly.type
_entity_poly.pdbx_seq_one_letter_code
_entity_poly.pdbx_strand_id
1 'polypeptide(L)'
;MRVEFNTFRDTYNELMSDVEIAKELDSELYSEDFIKRTYTRAFFALVEGVVSQLKKIALAANEQVKIFQDFEVALLNERSGFLASNGVAKESKAMLEFMPNIVFSLNYSAKALGLNYTVKKEGGYQSMLDAIKIRDRITHPKGKSCVVIGNDEMNTLADANAWFRHEVVRLMKLIRENHEVV
;
A
#
# COMPACT_ATOMS: atom_id res chain seq x y z
N MET A 1 8.91 8.24 -16.64
CA MET A 1 8.17 8.91 -15.54
C MET A 1 6.67 9.07 -15.82
N ARG A 2 6.27 9.64 -16.97
CA ARG A 2 4.84 9.78 -17.34
C ARG A 2 4.11 8.43 -17.50
N VAL A 3 4.80 7.42 -18.03
CA VAL A 3 4.26 6.06 -18.20
C VAL A 3 3.97 5.43 -16.84
N GLU A 4 4.93 5.47 -15.92
CA GLU A 4 4.83 4.91 -14.57
C GLU A 4 3.73 5.59 -13.76
N PHE A 5 3.57 6.92 -13.90
CA PHE A 5 2.47 7.64 -13.25
C PHE A 5 1.09 7.26 -13.82
N ASN A 6 0.97 7.09 -15.14
CA ASN A 6 -0.28 6.61 -15.74
C ASN A 6 -0.61 5.19 -15.26
N THR A 7 0.36 4.27 -15.29
CA THR A 7 0.18 2.90 -14.77
C THR A 7 -0.21 2.91 -13.29
N PHE A 8 0.40 3.77 -12.48
CA PHE A 8 0.03 3.94 -11.08
C PHE A 8 -1.43 4.40 -10.92
N ARG A 9 -1.84 5.46 -11.63
CA ARG A 9 -3.21 5.99 -11.58
C ARG A 9 -4.22 4.93 -12.02
N ASP A 10 -3.93 4.22 -13.11
CA ASP A 10 -4.85 3.23 -13.67
C ASP A 10 -4.97 2.03 -12.72
N THR A 11 -3.85 1.56 -12.14
CA THR A 11 -3.85 0.52 -11.09
C THR A 11 -4.65 0.96 -9.85
N TYR A 12 -4.47 2.20 -9.40
CA TYR A 12 -5.23 2.74 -8.27
C TYR A 12 -6.73 2.75 -8.58
N ASN A 13 -7.13 3.24 -9.76
CA ASN A 13 -8.54 3.32 -10.14
C ASN A 13 -9.20 1.94 -10.21
N GLU A 14 -8.53 0.96 -10.79
CA GLU A 14 -9.04 -0.42 -10.90
C GLU A 14 -9.27 -1.03 -9.50
N LEU A 15 -8.24 -1.01 -8.65
CA LEU A 15 -8.34 -1.60 -7.31
C LEU A 15 -9.27 -0.80 -6.39
N MET A 16 -9.40 0.50 -6.61
CA MET A 16 -10.37 1.32 -5.89
C MET A 16 -11.79 0.97 -6.32
N SER A 17 -12.01 0.65 -7.60
CA SER A 17 -13.30 0.15 -8.09
C SER A 17 -13.68 -1.15 -7.38
N ASP A 18 -12.75 -2.10 -7.20
CA ASP A 18 -13.00 -3.33 -6.44
C ASP A 18 -13.42 -3.05 -5.00
N VAL A 19 -12.79 -2.07 -4.35
CA VAL A 19 -13.14 -1.66 -2.98
C VAL A 19 -14.54 -1.08 -2.90
N GLU A 20 -14.95 -0.26 -3.87
CA GLU A 20 -16.31 0.31 -3.88
C GLU A 20 -17.36 -0.75 -4.25
N ILE A 21 -17.10 -1.59 -5.26
CA ILE A 21 -17.99 -2.73 -5.60
C ILE A 21 -18.21 -3.63 -4.38
N ALA A 22 -17.16 -3.93 -3.61
CA ALA A 22 -17.27 -4.77 -2.43
C ALA A 22 -18.17 -4.17 -1.33
N LYS A 23 -18.31 -2.84 -1.26
CA LYS A 23 -19.26 -2.18 -0.33
C LYS A 23 -20.71 -2.25 -0.80
N GLU A 24 -20.91 -2.33 -2.11
CA GLU A 24 -22.22 -2.31 -2.76
C GLU A 24 -22.79 -3.72 -2.99
N LEU A 25 -22.06 -4.77 -2.59
CA LEU A 25 -22.55 -6.15 -2.70
C LEU A 25 -23.86 -6.33 -1.93
N ASP A 26 -24.81 -6.97 -2.60
CA ASP A 26 -26.15 -7.21 -2.07
C ASP A 26 -26.14 -8.28 -0.97
N SER A 27 -26.62 -7.90 0.21
CA SER A 27 -26.77 -8.80 1.36
C SER A 27 -27.85 -9.87 1.19
N GLU A 28 -28.75 -9.72 0.21
CA GLU A 28 -29.72 -10.77 -0.16
C GLU A 28 -29.05 -11.89 -0.97
N LEU A 29 -27.99 -11.58 -1.72
CA LEU A 29 -27.26 -12.53 -2.56
C LEU A 29 -26.05 -13.15 -1.85
N TYR A 30 -25.42 -12.40 -0.93
CA TYR A 30 -24.22 -12.84 -0.23
C TYR A 30 -24.34 -12.64 1.28
N SER A 31 -23.84 -13.61 2.06
CA SER A 31 -23.73 -13.47 3.51
C SER A 31 -22.91 -12.22 3.88
N GLU A 32 -23.31 -11.49 4.92
CA GLU A 32 -22.56 -10.33 5.43
C GLU A 32 -21.08 -10.63 5.67
N ASP A 33 -20.80 -11.80 6.25
CA ASP A 33 -19.45 -12.29 6.53
C ASP A 33 -18.58 -12.39 5.28
N PHE A 34 -19.16 -12.83 4.16
CA PHE A 34 -18.50 -12.85 2.87
C PHE A 34 -18.21 -11.42 2.39
N ILE A 35 -19.22 -10.54 2.42
CA ILE A 35 -19.10 -9.14 1.98
C ILE A 35 -17.98 -8.42 2.76
N LYS A 36 -17.98 -8.53 4.09
CA LYS A 36 -16.97 -7.92 4.97
C LYS A 36 -15.55 -8.42 4.66
N ARG A 37 -15.37 -9.72 4.43
CA ARG A 37 -14.06 -10.29 4.05
C ARG A 37 -13.64 -9.87 2.64
N THR A 38 -14.57 -9.80 1.70
CA THR A 38 -14.31 -9.34 0.33
C THR A 38 -13.88 -7.89 0.33
N TYR A 39 -14.58 -7.01 1.06
CA TYR A 39 -14.18 -5.63 1.26
C TYR A 39 -12.77 -5.52 1.86
N THR A 40 -12.49 -6.27 2.92
CA THR A 40 -11.16 -6.26 3.57
C THR A 40 -10.07 -6.68 2.59
N ARG A 41 -10.29 -7.75 1.82
CA ARG A 41 -9.30 -8.24 0.84
C ARG A 41 -9.08 -7.26 -0.31
N ALA A 42 -10.15 -6.68 -0.86
CA ALA A 42 -10.06 -5.65 -1.89
C ALA A 42 -9.30 -4.43 -1.39
N PHE A 43 -9.56 -3.98 -0.16
CA PHE A 43 -8.85 -2.86 0.45
C PHE A 43 -7.35 -3.14 0.57
N PHE A 44 -6.95 -4.32 1.06
CA PHE A 44 -5.53 -4.64 1.16
C PHE A 44 -4.85 -4.87 -0.19
N ALA A 45 -5.57 -5.39 -1.20
CA ALA A 45 -5.08 -5.46 -2.57
C ALA A 45 -4.81 -4.06 -3.14
N LEU A 46 -5.71 -3.09 -2.92
CA LEU A 46 -5.49 -1.67 -3.26
C LEU A 46 -4.21 -1.13 -2.61
N VAL A 47 -4.03 -1.37 -1.30
CA VAL A 47 -2.85 -0.90 -0.58
C VAL A 47 -1.56 -1.49 -1.15
N GLU A 48 -1.51 -2.80 -1.37
CA GLU A 48 -0.34 -3.48 -1.92
C GLU A 48 -0.02 -3.04 -3.35
N GLY A 49 -1.06 -2.91 -4.19
CA GLY A 49 -0.92 -2.43 -5.56
C GLY A 49 -0.35 -1.02 -5.61
N VAL A 50 -0.88 -0.10 -4.81
CA VAL A 50 -0.38 1.27 -4.70
C VAL A 50 1.06 1.31 -4.19
N VAL A 51 1.36 0.61 -3.09
CA VAL A 51 2.71 0.55 -2.50
C VAL A 51 3.73 0.04 -3.52
N SER A 52 3.38 -0.97 -4.32
CA SER A 52 4.22 -1.50 -5.39
C SER A 52 4.48 -0.47 -6.49
N GLN A 53 3.44 0.23 -6.96
CA GLN A 53 3.58 1.23 -8.01
C GLN A 53 4.39 2.46 -7.55
N LEU A 54 4.22 2.91 -6.31
CA LEU A 54 5.00 4.01 -5.74
C LEU A 54 6.49 3.68 -5.68
N LYS A 55 6.87 2.44 -5.35
CA LYS A 55 8.28 2.00 -5.40
C LYS A 55 8.85 2.05 -6.82
N LYS A 56 8.07 1.62 -7.82
CA LYS A 56 8.47 1.70 -9.23
C LYS A 56 8.69 3.14 -9.68
N ILE A 57 7.79 4.04 -9.29
CA ILE A 57 7.95 5.49 -9.54
C ILE A 57 9.24 6.00 -8.89
N ALA A 58 9.48 5.66 -7.62
CA ALA A 58 10.68 6.08 -6.90
C ALA A 58 11.97 5.57 -7.58
N LEU A 59 11.98 4.30 -7.99
CA LEU A 59 13.12 3.70 -8.70
C LEU A 59 13.36 4.35 -10.06
N ALA A 60 12.31 4.51 -10.88
CA ALA A 60 12.42 5.13 -12.20
C ALA A 60 12.88 6.59 -12.12
N ALA A 61 12.42 7.34 -11.12
CA ALA A 61 12.93 8.69 -10.87
C ALA A 61 14.39 8.66 -10.40
N ASN A 62 14.76 7.74 -9.51
CA ASN A 62 16.12 7.60 -9.02
C ASN A 62 17.13 7.20 -10.12
N GLU A 63 16.69 6.55 -11.20
CA GLU A 63 17.57 6.31 -12.36
C GLU A 63 18.10 7.61 -12.98
N GLN A 64 17.36 8.71 -12.85
CA GLN A 64 17.73 10.02 -13.40
C GLN A 64 18.47 10.88 -12.39
N VAL A 65 17.99 10.94 -11.14
CA VAL A 65 18.50 11.87 -10.13
C VAL A 65 19.52 11.27 -9.15
N LYS A 66 19.59 9.94 -9.04
CA LYS A 66 20.54 9.20 -8.18
C LYS A 66 20.62 9.73 -6.75
N ILE A 67 19.45 9.92 -6.12
CA ILE A 67 19.35 10.49 -4.77
C ILE A 67 19.33 9.45 -3.64
N PHE A 68 19.10 8.19 -3.97
CA PHE A 68 19.00 7.11 -2.98
C PHE A 68 20.33 6.39 -2.79
N GLN A 69 20.56 5.98 -1.55
CA GLN A 69 21.66 5.09 -1.17
C GLN A 69 21.33 3.63 -1.57
N ASP A 70 22.36 2.80 -1.71
CA ASP A 70 22.19 1.41 -2.19
C ASP A 70 21.23 0.59 -1.34
N PHE A 71 21.22 0.76 -0.01
CA PHE A 71 20.27 0.06 0.86
C PHE A 71 18.84 0.57 0.69
N GLU A 72 18.64 1.86 0.40
CA GLU A 72 17.31 2.42 0.10
C GLU A 72 16.79 1.85 -1.22
N VAL A 73 17.67 1.72 -2.23
CA VAL A 73 17.37 1.06 -3.51
C VAL A 73 17.06 -0.43 -3.31
N ALA A 74 17.77 -1.12 -2.43
CA ALA A 74 17.49 -2.51 -2.09
C ALA A 74 16.10 -2.68 -1.46
N LEU A 75 15.72 -1.79 -0.52
CA LEU A 75 14.39 -1.79 0.10
C LEU A 75 13.27 -1.49 -0.91
N LEU A 76 13.48 -0.53 -1.82
CA LEU A 76 12.56 -0.24 -2.92
C LEU A 76 12.39 -1.43 -3.88
N ASN A 77 13.43 -2.23 -4.07
CA ASN A 77 13.40 -3.47 -4.85
C ASN A 77 12.91 -4.70 -4.03
N GLU A 78 12.59 -4.53 -2.75
CA GLU A 78 12.25 -5.63 -1.83
C GLU A 78 13.32 -6.72 -1.76
N ARG A 79 14.59 -6.32 -1.75
CA ARG A 79 15.75 -7.23 -1.67
C ARG A 79 16.48 -7.08 -0.34
N SER A 80 16.98 -8.20 0.16
CA SER A 80 17.89 -8.27 1.31
C SER A 80 19.08 -9.16 0.98
N GLY A 81 20.29 -8.63 1.19
CA GLY A 81 21.52 -9.41 1.13
C GLY A 81 21.71 -10.24 2.39
N PHE A 82 22.29 -11.43 2.26
CA PHE A 82 22.72 -12.27 3.38
C PHE A 82 23.96 -13.10 3.00
N LEU A 83 24.73 -13.52 4.00
CA LEU A 83 25.87 -14.41 3.81
C LEU A 83 25.40 -15.85 4.01
N ALA A 84 25.53 -16.69 2.98
CA ALA A 84 25.25 -18.11 3.11
C ALA A 84 26.34 -18.83 3.92
N SER A 85 26.04 -20.03 4.43
CA SER A 85 26.96 -20.82 5.25
C SER A 85 28.28 -21.20 4.56
N ASN A 86 28.31 -21.16 3.22
CA ASN A 86 29.52 -21.38 2.42
C ASN A 86 30.32 -20.09 2.15
N GLY A 87 29.99 -18.98 2.83
CA GLY A 87 30.67 -17.70 2.68
C GLY A 87 30.32 -16.91 1.42
N VAL A 88 29.31 -17.34 0.66
CA VAL A 88 28.87 -16.66 -0.58
C VAL A 88 27.74 -15.68 -0.27
N ALA A 89 27.88 -14.44 -0.74
CA ALA A 89 26.82 -13.45 -0.67
C ALA A 89 25.63 -13.87 -1.56
N LYS A 90 24.42 -13.81 -1.02
CA LYS A 90 23.17 -14.12 -1.72
C LYS A 90 22.14 -13.04 -1.48
N GLU A 91 21.17 -12.95 -2.37
CA GLU A 91 19.98 -12.11 -2.21
C GLU A 91 18.76 -12.97 -1.87
N SER A 92 17.86 -12.40 -1.09
CA SER A 92 16.53 -12.93 -0.78
C SER A 92 15.50 -11.81 -0.88
N LYS A 93 14.21 -12.17 -0.91
CA LYS A 93 13.14 -11.18 -0.80
C LYS A 93 13.13 -10.60 0.62
N ALA A 94 13.16 -9.28 0.73
CA ALA A 94 13.05 -8.60 2.01
C ALA A 94 11.63 -8.81 2.60
N MET A 95 11.56 -9.25 3.84
CA MET A 95 10.30 -9.31 4.59
C MET A 95 10.05 -7.96 5.26
N LEU A 96 9.50 -7.02 4.49
CA LEU A 96 9.19 -5.67 4.98
C LEU A 96 7.92 -5.69 5.82
N GLU A 97 7.97 -5.03 6.98
CA GLU A 97 6.77 -4.80 7.79
C GLU A 97 5.78 -3.92 7.03
N PHE A 98 4.49 -4.29 7.08
CA PHE A 98 3.48 -3.71 6.19
C PHE A 98 3.30 -2.18 6.38
N MET A 99 3.18 -1.72 7.62
CA MET A 99 2.97 -0.29 7.88
C MET A 99 4.20 0.57 7.58
N PRO A 100 5.43 0.21 8.02
CA PRO A 100 6.64 0.89 7.59
C PRO A 100 6.79 0.91 6.06
N ASN A 101 6.42 -0.17 5.36
CA ASN A 101 6.48 -0.24 3.90
C ASN A 101 5.54 0.77 3.22
N ILE A 102 4.32 0.96 3.74
CA ILE A 102 3.39 2.00 3.25
C ILE A 102 4.01 3.40 3.38
N VAL A 103 4.50 3.73 4.59
CA VAL A 103 5.08 5.05 4.87
C VAL A 103 6.33 5.29 4.04
N PHE A 104 7.18 4.26 3.90
CA PHE A 104 8.38 4.29 3.09
C PHE A 104 8.03 4.59 1.63
N SER A 105 7.14 3.81 1.00
CA SER A 105 6.79 4.01 -0.41
C SER A 105 6.22 5.39 -0.72
N LEU A 106 5.33 5.93 0.14
CA LEU A 106 4.76 7.27 -0.03
C LEU A 106 5.82 8.36 0.09
N ASN A 107 6.65 8.31 1.14
CA ASN A 107 7.70 9.32 1.35
C ASN A 107 8.80 9.23 0.30
N TYR A 108 9.21 8.03 -0.10
CA TYR A 108 10.34 7.84 -1.02
C TYR A 108 9.96 8.18 -2.45
N SER A 109 8.74 7.87 -2.89
CA SER A 109 8.26 8.36 -4.19
C SER A 109 8.22 9.89 -4.24
N ALA A 110 7.73 10.55 -3.19
CA ALA A 110 7.79 12.01 -3.09
C ALA A 110 9.22 12.56 -3.11
N LYS A 111 10.12 11.98 -2.32
CA LYS A 111 11.55 12.34 -2.27
C LYS A 111 12.20 12.20 -3.65
N ALA A 112 11.93 11.11 -4.38
CA ALA A 112 12.45 10.88 -5.74
C ALA A 112 12.01 11.95 -6.74
N LEU A 113 10.82 12.50 -6.55
CA LEU A 113 10.21 13.51 -7.41
C LEU A 113 10.45 14.95 -6.93
N GLY A 114 11.23 15.14 -5.86
CA GLY A 114 11.50 16.48 -5.30
C GLY A 114 10.26 17.16 -4.69
N LEU A 115 9.25 16.40 -4.30
CA LEU A 115 7.99 16.93 -3.79
C LEU A 115 8.08 17.23 -2.28
N ASN A 116 7.52 18.36 -1.85
CA ASN A 116 7.33 18.67 -0.44
C ASN A 116 6.14 17.87 0.13
N TYR A 117 6.40 16.60 0.44
CA TYR A 117 5.41 15.67 0.99
C TYR A 117 6.04 14.81 2.08
N THR A 118 5.28 14.59 3.15
CA THR A 118 5.58 13.59 4.16
C THR A 118 4.28 13.01 4.67
N VAL A 119 4.23 11.70 4.88
CA VAL A 119 3.06 11.00 5.40
C VAL A 119 2.65 11.55 6.76
N LYS A 120 1.37 11.84 6.93
CA LYS A 120 0.80 12.30 8.19
C LYS A 120 0.39 11.11 9.07
N LYS A 121 1.02 10.99 10.23
CA LYS A 121 0.74 9.94 11.24
C LYS A 121 -0.32 10.38 12.25
N GLU A 122 -1.43 10.91 11.75
CA GLU A 122 -2.56 11.42 12.54
C GLU A 122 -3.88 10.86 11.99
N GLY A 123 -4.97 10.98 12.75
CA GLY A 123 -6.28 10.47 12.35
C GLY A 123 -6.28 8.96 12.11
N GLY A 124 -6.72 8.51 10.93
CA GLY A 124 -6.85 7.10 10.57
C GLY A 124 -5.55 6.30 10.42
N TYR A 125 -4.38 6.88 10.74
CA TYR A 125 -3.12 6.15 10.84
C TYR A 125 -3.20 4.99 11.85
N GLN A 126 -3.81 5.23 13.02
CA GLN A 126 -4.01 4.19 14.03
C GLN A 126 -5.00 3.13 13.53
N SER A 127 -6.08 3.54 12.88
CA SER A 127 -7.04 2.63 12.25
C SER A 127 -6.37 1.75 11.20
N MET A 128 -5.37 2.25 10.45
CA MET A 128 -4.59 1.45 9.52
C MET A 128 -3.75 0.37 10.22
N LEU A 129 -3.12 0.69 11.36
CA LEU A 129 -2.41 -0.30 12.17
C LEU A 129 -3.34 -1.41 12.67
N ASP A 130 -4.56 -1.05 13.09
CA ASP A 130 -5.54 -2.01 13.59
C ASP A 130 -6.19 -2.83 12.45
N ALA A 131 -6.42 -2.21 11.28
CA ALA A 131 -6.83 -2.88 10.06
C ALA A 131 -5.86 -3.98 9.63
N ILE A 132 -4.55 -3.76 9.77
CA ILE A 132 -3.53 -4.78 9.46
C ILE A 132 -3.70 -6.01 10.36
N LYS A 133 -4.00 -5.82 11.65
CA LYS A 133 -4.28 -6.93 12.58
C LYS A 133 -5.54 -7.71 12.16
N ILE A 134 -6.58 -7.00 11.71
CA ILE A 134 -7.81 -7.62 11.19
C ILE A 134 -7.48 -8.47 9.95
N ARG A 135 -6.74 -7.92 8.99
CA ARG A 135 -6.27 -8.66 7.80
C ARG A 135 -5.53 -9.92 8.19
N ASP A 136 -4.51 -9.79 9.03
CA ASP A 136 -3.65 -10.92 9.43
C ASP A 136 -4.46 -12.03 10.07
N ARG A 137 -5.45 -11.68 10.90
CA ARG A 137 -6.35 -12.63 11.53
C ARG A 137 -7.20 -13.38 10.49
N ILE A 138 -7.74 -12.71 9.48
CA ILE A 138 -8.64 -13.35 8.50
C ILE A 138 -7.91 -14.10 7.38
N THR A 139 -6.64 -13.75 7.10
CA THR A 139 -5.80 -14.42 6.08
C THR A 139 -4.99 -15.57 6.64
N HIS A 140 -4.68 -15.54 7.94
CA HIS A 140 -4.00 -16.64 8.65
C HIS A 140 -4.85 -17.14 9.83
N PRO A 141 -6.09 -17.61 9.58
CA PRO A 141 -7.01 -17.95 10.65
C PRO A 141 -6.53 -19.18 11.42
N LYS A 142 -6.44 -19.03 12.75
CA LYS A 142 -6.15 -20.16 13.68
C LYS A 142 -7.42 -20.92 14.08
N GLY A 143 -8.59 -20.46 13.65
CA GLY A 143 -9.89 -21.06 13.93
C GLY A 143 -11.02 -20.31 13.24
N LYS A 144 -12.24 -20.86 13.34
CA LYS A 144 -13.43 -20.31 12.66
C LYS A 144 -13.80 -18.90 13.11
N SER A 145 -13.61 -18.56 14.38
CA SER A 145 -13.90 -17.22 14.89
C SER A 145 -12.98 -16.14 14.31
N CYS A 146 -11.78 -16.51 13.82
CA CYS A 146 -10.83 -15.56 13.24
C CYS A 146 -11.34 -14.90 11.96
N VAL A 147 -12.23 -15.56 11.21
CA VAL A 147 -12.75 -15.06 9.92
C VAL A 147 -14.02 -14.22 10.04
N VAL A 148 -14.52 -14.03 11.26
CA VAL A 148 -15.64 -13.14 11.55
C VAL A 148 -15.10 -11.72 11.70
N ILE A 149 -15.81 -10.75 11.11
CA ILE A 149 -15.47 -9.33 11.17
C ILE A 149 -16.66 -8.59 11.79
N GLY A 150 -16.44 -7.98 12.94
CA GLY A 150 -17.46 -7.20 13.65
C GLY A 150 -17.75 -5.86 12.96
N ASN A 151 -18.85 -5.22 13.33
CA ASN A 151 -19.19 -3.90 12.78
C ASN A 151 -18.20 -2.81 13.21
N ASP A 152 -17.67 -2.87 14.43
CA ASP A 152 -16.61 -1.95 14.90
C ASP A 152 -15.31 -2.12 14.11
N GLU A 153 -15.02 -3.36 13.68
CA GLU A 153 -13.88 -3.67 12.83
C GLU A 153 -14.09 -3.15 11.40
N MET A 154 -15.34 -3.17 10.91
CA MET A 154 -15.69 -2.52 9.65
C MET A 154 -15.52 -1.00 9.71
N ASN A 155 -15.86 -0.36 10.84
CA ASN A 155 -15.57 1.06 11.04
C ASN A 155 -14.06 1.32 11.03
N THR A 156 -13.28 0.47 11.69
CA THR A 156 -11.79 0.55 11.68
C THR A 156 -11.23 0.44 10.26
N LEU A 157 -11.73 -0.51 9.46
CA LEU A 157 -11.32 -0.68 8.07
C LEU A 157 -11.73 0.51 7.19
N ALA A 158 -12.91 1.09 7.42
CA ALA A 158 -13.38 2.26 6.70
C ALA A 158 -12.51 3.50 6.98
N ASP A 159 -12.15 3.73 8.25
CA ASP A 159 -11.26 4.82 8.65
C ASP A 159 -9.84 4.64 8.10
N ALA A 160 -9.33 3.41 8.12
CA ALA A 160 -8.05 3.05 7.52
C ALA A 160 -8.03 3.33 6.00
N ASN A 161 -9.10 2.92 5.30
CA ASN A 161 -9.26 3.18 3.87
C ASN A 161 -9.35 4.68 3.57
N ALA A 162 -10.11 5.44 4.37
CA ALA A 162 -10.21 6.89 4.21
C ALA A 162 -8.85 7.59 4.38
N TRP A 163 -8.09 7.23 5.41
CA TRP A 163 -6.74 7.76 5.63
C TRP A 163 -5.79 7.40 4.49
N PHE A 164 -5.74 6.14 4.09
CA PHE A 164 -4.84 5.70 3.03
C PHE A 164 -5.14 6.41 1.70
N ARG A 165 -6.43 6.45 1.31
CA ARG A 165 -6.87 7.18 0.10
C ARG A 165 -6.54 8.66 0.17
N HIS A 166 -6.71 9.30 1.33
CA HIS A 166 -6.36 10.71 1.50
C HIS A 166 -4.88 10.93 1.20
N GLU A 167 -3.99 10.12 1.77
CA GLU A 167 -2.54 10.26 1.57
C GLU A 167 -2.11 9.96 0.13
N VAL A 168 -2.73 8.99 -0.53
CA VAL A 168 -2.50 8.65 -1.93
C VAL A 168 -2.97 9.77 -2.86
N VAL A 169 -4.20 10.27 -2.68
CA VAL A 169 -4.75 11.38 -3.49
C VAL A 169 -3.94 12.66 -3.29
N ARG A 170 -3.52 12.96 -2.05
CA ARG A 170 -2.66 14.10 -1.75
C ARG A 170 -1.34 14.03 -2.51
N LEU A 171 -0.72 12.86 -2.55
CA LEU A 171 0.50 12.64 -3.32
C LEU A 171 0.25 12.73 -4.84
N MET A 172 -0.79 12.07 -5.36
CA MET A 172 -1.15 12.11 -6.78
C MET A 172 -1.40 13.53 -7.29
N LYS A 173 -2.05 14.37 -6.47
CA LYS A 173 -2.28 15.79 -6.79
C LYS A 173 -0.96 16.54 -6.94
N LEU A 174 -0.03 16.38 -5.99
CA LEU A 174 1.29 17.00 -6.06
C LEU A 174 2.10 16.53 -7.27
N ILE A 175 2.08 15.22 -7.57
CA ILE A 175 2.73 14.68 -8.76
C ILE A 175 2.15 15.35 -10.02
N ARG A 176 0.83 15.42 -10.15
CA ARG A 176 0.18 16.04 -11.32
C ARG A 176 0.57 17.51 -11.48
N GLU A 177 0.52 18.29 -10.40
CA GLU A 177 0.83 19.73 -10.41
C GLU A 177 2.30 20.02 -10.78
N ASN A 178 3.24 19.12 -10.45
CA ASN A 178 4.66 19.29 -10.73
C ASN A 178 5.10 18.68 -12.08
N HIS A 179 4.31 17.77 -12.67
CA HIS A 179 4.63 17.12 -13.95
C HIS A 179 3.80 17.63 -15.14
N GLU A 180 2.86 18.56 -14.95
CA GLU A 180 2.24 19.33 -16.04
C GLU A 180 3.17 20.45 -16.59
N VAL A 181 4.40 20.58 -16.06
CA VAL A 181 5.35 21.66 -16.39
C VAL A 181 6.57 21.16 -17.20
N VAL A 182 6.68 19.87 -17.50
CA VAL A 182 7.79 19.28 -18.30
C VAL A 182 7.26 18.45 -19.47
#